data_AF-A0A1I7YDM2-F1
#
_entry.id   AF-A0A1I7YDM2-F1
#
_cell.length_a   1.000
_cell.length_b   1.000
_cell.length_c   1.000
_cell.angle_alpha   90.00
_cell.angle_beta   90.00
_cell.angle_gamma   90.00
#
_symmetry.space_group_name_H-M   'P 1'
#
loop_
_entity.id
_entity.type
_entity.pdbx_description
1 polymer ?
#
loop_
_entity_poly.entity_id
_entity_poly.type
_entity_poly.pdbx_seq_one_letter_code
_entity_poly.pdbx_strand_id
1 'polypeptide(L)'
;MFRKVQDASMILLDKAARAAYDHVVAAKAAKKAFFEQRRTTEDSKRRKFREELERREAAASGAKKEEADFDRDLEREIARLRKEGARLLAEENERLRRKMEEEEQNRRRQAAPPAHRPTASAAPPKKKQDSGKEKQQHTLKLKWKPSDDFNYDEGALQEIFGRYGKISLLFFINKKKKNSAVLEFENIASALEAENERGDKSCPIKVTWLTDRPDRAPSPPPPTPPPAPPSDPDDDDDDVVIEQVVNVPKGFAHGTTTEEFEAFEAAILAQMSGSSRKRAAPPDDIQIID
;
A
#
# COMPACT_ATOMS: atom_id res chain seq x y z
N MET A 1 -7.66 -35.03 12.95
CA MET A 1 -8.89 -35.86 13.03
C MET A 1 -9.63 -35.66 14.35
N PHE A 2 -8.98 -35.82 15.50
CA PHE A 2 -9.61 -35.71 16.83
C PHE A 2 -10.39 -34.40 17.08
N ARG A 3 -9.86 -33.25 16.65
CA ARG A 3 -10.53 -31.94 16.81
C ARG A 3 -11.94 -31.89 16.20
N LYS A 4 -12.11 -32.42 14.99
CA LYS A 4 -13.42 -32.44 14.30
C LYS A 4 -14.45 -33.31 15.03
N VAL A 5 -13.99 -34.41 15.63
CA VAL A 5 -14.85 -35.32 16.40
C VAL A 5 -15.26 -34.66 17.72
N GLN A 6 -14.34 -33.95 18.37
CA GLN A 6 -14.61 -33.17 19.57
C GLN A 6 -15.59 -32.00 19.28
N ASP A 7 -15.40 -31.27 18.18
CA ASP A 7 -16.30 -30.18 17.78
C ASP A 7 -17.71 -30.73 17.45
N ALA A 8 -17.78 -31.85 16.73
CA ALA A 8 -19.05 -32.51 16.42
C ALA A 8 -19.74 -33.05 17.68
N SER A 9 -19.00 -33.64 18.62
CA SER A 9 -19.59 -34.15 19.86
C SER A 9 -20.11 -33.01 20.76
N MET A 10 -19.42 -31.87 20.81
CA MET A 10 -19.92 -30.69 21.52
C MET A 10 -21.29 -30.22 20.98
N ILE A 11 -21.48 -30.22 19.67
CA ILE A 11 -22.75 -29.82 19.03
C ILE A 11 -23.83 -30.89 19.22
N LEU A 12 -23.48 -32.18 19.17
CA LEU A 12 -24.44 -33.29 19.26
C LEU A 12 -24.85 -33.63 20.71
N LEU A 13 -23.99 -33.36 21.69
CA LEU A 13 -24.26 -33.59 23.11
C LEU A 13 -25.18 -32.51 23.70
N ASP A 14 -25.11 -31.27 23.21
CA ASP A 14 -26.05 -30.22 23.57
C ASP A 14 -27.35 -30.34 22.76
N LYS A 15 -28.48 -30.51 23.45
CA LYS A 15 -29.81 -30.64 22.83
C LYS A 15 -30.21 -29.38 22.07
N ALA A 16 -29.83 -28.20 22.57
CA ALA A 16 -30.17 -26.93 21.93
C ALA A 16 -29.34 -26.72 20.66
N ALA A 17 -28.01 -26.89 20.73
CA ALA A 17 -27.13 -26.80 19.56
C ALA A 17 -27.49 -27.83 18.46
N ARG A 18 -27.86 -29.06 18.85
CA ARG A 18 -28.32 -30.09 17.91
C ARG A 18 -29.61 -29.68 17.19
N ALA A 19 -30.62 -29.20 17.93
CA ALA A 19 -31.87 -28.76 17.32
C ALA A 19 -31.66 -27.58 16.35
N ALA A 20 -30.78 -26.63 16.69
CA ALA A 20 -30.42 -25.53 15.80
C ALA A 20 -29.70 -26.02 14.53
N TYR A 21 -28.79 -26.98 14.66
CA TYR A 21 -28.13 -27.60 13.52
C TYR A 21 -29.12 -28.33 12.60
N ASP A 22 -30.04 -29.11 13.18
CA ASP A 22 -31.07 -29.84 12.44
C ASP A 22 -31.99 -28.87 11.68
N HIS A 23 -32.33 -27.72 12.26
CA HIS A 23 -33.05 -26.64 11.57
C HIS A 23 -32.29 -26.08 10.36
N VAL A 24 -30.98 -25.82 10.50
CA VAL A 24 -30.17 -25.31 9.39
C VAL A 24 -30.05 -26.34 8.26
N VAL A 25 -29.89 -27.62 8.61
CA VAL A 25 -29.84 -28.72 7.64
C VAL A 25 -31.19 -28.85 6.92
N ALA A 26 -32.30 -28.85 7.66
CA ALA A 26 -33.64 -28.91 7.10
C ALA A 26 -33.92 -27.70 6.19
N ALA A 27 -33.54 -26.49 6.61
CA ALA A 27 -33.68 -25.28 5.80
C ALA A 27 -32.87 -25.35 4.50
N LYS A 28 -31.64 -25.85 4.56
CA LYS A 28 -30.81 -26.08 3.36
C LYS A 28 -31.44 -27.11 2.41
N ALA A 29 -31.95 -28.21 2.96
CA ALA A 29 -32.63 -29.25 2.18
C ALA A 29 -33.91 -28.72 1.53
N ALA A 30 -34.75 -28.00 2.29
CA ALA A 30 -35.98 -27.38 1.79
C ALA A 30 -35.69 -26.35 0.68
N LYS A 31 -34.67 -25.51 0.87
CA LYS A 31 -34.23 -24.53 -0.15
C LYS A 31 -33.79 -25.23 -1.43
N LYS A 32 -33.00 -26.31 -1.33
CA LYS A 32 -32.57 -27.10 -2.50
C LYS A 32 -33.77 -27.71 -3.23
N ALA A 33 -34.67 -28.38 -2.50
CA ALA A 33 -35.87 -29.00 -3.07
C ALA A 33 -36.77 -27.96 -3.76
N PHE A 34 -36.94 -26.78 -3.16
CA PHE A 34 -37.71 -25.68 -3.74
C PHE A 34 -37.12 -25.21 -5.08
N PHE A 35 -35.81 -25.01 -5.16
CA PHE A 35 -35.16 -24.62 -6.42
C PHE A 35 -35.24 -25.70 -7.48
N GLU A 36 -35.06 -26.96 -7.10
CA GLU A 36 -35.21 -28.09 -8.03
C GLU A 36 -36.63 -28.16 -8.58
N GLN A 37 -37.65 -28.05 -7.73
CA GLN A 37 -39.04 -28.03 -8.17
C GLN A 37 -39.29 -26.86 -9.12
N ARG A 38 -38.84 -25.65 -8.78
CA ARG A 38 -38.95 -24.48 -9.65
C ARG A 38 -38.28 -24.71 -11.00
N ARG A 39 -37.08 -25.29 -11.01
CA ARG A 39 -36.31 -25.63 -12.22
C ARG A 39 -37.01 -26.69 -13.09
N THR A 40 -37.74 -27.63 -12.48
CA THR A 40 -38.53 -28.62 -13.23
C THR A 40 -39.78 -28.02 -13.87
N THR A 41 -40.39 -27.03 -13.22
CA THR A 41 -41.60 -26.35 -13.72
C THR A 41 -41.31 -25.16 -14.65
N GLU A 42 -40.04 -24.89 -14.97
CA GLU A 42 -39.64 -23.75 -15.81
C GLU A 42 -39.99 -23.98 -17.30
N ASP A 43 -40.62 -22.97 -17.92
CA ASP A 43 -40.82 -22.95 -19.37
C ASP A 43 -39.49 -22.97 -20.14
N SER A 44 -39.50 -23.53 -21.36
CA SER A 44 -38.31 -23.67 -22.21
C SER A 44 -37.56 -22.36 -22.47
N LYS A 45 -38.28 -21.23 -22.59
CA LYS A 45 -37.67 -19.89 -22.75
C LYS A 45 -36.95 -19.43 -21.47
N ARG A 46 -37.57 -19.62 -20.30
CA ARG A 46 -36.99 -19.24 -19.00
C ARG A 46 -35.77 -20.08 -18.67
N ARG A 47 -35.83 -21.38 -18.95
CA ARG A 47 -34.70 -22.30 -18.79
C ARG A 47 -33.49 -21.88 -19.61
N LYS A 48 -33.67 -21.58 -20.90
CA LYS A 48 -32.59 -21.11 -21.78
C LYS A 48 -31.96 -19.81 -21.28
N PHE A 49 -32.79 -18.86 -20.83
CA PHE A 49 -32.27 -17.59 -20.31
C PHE A 49 -31.47 -17.78 -19.02
N ARG A 50 -31.95 -18.63 -18.10
CA ARG A 50 -31.20 -18.98 -16.88
C ARG A 50 -29.87 -19.65 -17.20
N GLU A 51 -29.86 -20.65 -18.10
CA GLU A 51 -28.64 -21.37 -18.48
C GLU A 51 -27.65 -20.45 -19.21
N GLU A 52 -28.13 -19.51 -20.04
CA GLU A 52 -27.28 -18.51 -20.70
C GLU A 52 -26.66 -17.52 -19.70
N LEU A 53 -27.44 -17.04 -18.73
CA LEU A 53 -26.94 -16.20 -17.65
C LEU A 53 -25.92 -16.94 -16.78
N GLU A 54 -26.24 -18.17 -16.36
CA GLU A 54 -25.36 -19.02 -15.57
C GLU A 54 -24.06 -19.31 -16.33
N ARG A 55 -24.12 -19.54 -17.64
CA ARG A 55 -22.93 -19.70 -18.49
C ARG A 55 -22.07 -18.44 -18.52
N ARG A 56 -22.69 -17.27 -18.66
CA ARG A 56 -21.97 -15.99 -18.69
C ARG A 56 -21.33 -15.67 -17.34
N GLU A 57 -22.05 -15.89 -16.25
CA GLU A 57 -21.55 -15.72 -14.89
C GLU A 57 -20.43 -16.71 -14.58
N ALA A 58 -20.57 -17.97 -14.98
CA ALA A 58 -19.54 -19.00 -14.82
C ALA A 58 -18.28 -18.65 -15.62
N ALA A 59 -18.40 -18.14 -16.84
CA ALA A 59 -17.25 -17.70 -17.63
C ALA A 59 -16.52 -16.52 -16.98
N ALA A 60 -17.27 -15.51 -16.51
CA ALA A 60 -16.70 -14.34 -15.85
C ALA A 60 -16.07 -14.69 -14.49
N SER A 61 -16.72 -15.54 -13.70
CA SER A 61 -16.18 -16.01 -12.42
C SER A 61 -15.02 -16.99 -12.62
N GLY A 62 -15.06 -17.80 -13.67
CA GLY A 62 -14.00 -18.74 -14.04
C GLY A 62 -12.71 -18.00 -14.35
N ALA A 63 -12.77 -16.99 -15.23
CA ALA A 63 -11.62 -16.15 -15.55
C ALA A 63 -11.01 -15.49 -14.31
N LYS A 64 -11.83 -14.91 -13.42
CA LYS A 64 -11.35 -14.32 -12.16
C LYS A 64 -10.70 -15.34 -11.22
N LYS A 65 -11.24 -16.57 -11.18
CA LYS A 65 -10.68 -17.64 -10.35
C LYS A 65 -9.35 -18.13 -10.91
N GLU A 66 -9.25 -18.30 -12.23
CA GLU A 66 -8.00 -18.67 -12.90
C GLU A 66 -6.92 -17.61 -12.70
N GLU A 67 -7.27 -16.32 -12.80
CA GLU A 67 -6.38 -15.20 -12.50
C GLU A 67 -5.90 -15.26 -11.04
N ALA A 68 -6.81 -15.44 -10.08
CA ALA A 68 -6.45 -15.55 -8.67
C ALA A 68 -5.58 -16.78 -8.35
N ASP A 69 -5.83 -17.91 -9.00
CA ASP A 69 -5.00 -19.12 -8.87
C ASP A 69 -3.61 -18.90 -9.47
N PHE A 70 -3.52 -18.22 -10.63
CA PHE A 70 -2.25 -17.84 -11.25
C PHE A 70 -1.45 -16.88 -10.35
N ASP A 71 -2.09 -15.85 -9.82
CA ASP A 71 -1.46 -14.90 -8.89
C ASP A 71 -0.92 -15.61 -7.64
N ARG A 72 -1.70 -16.53 -7.06
CA ARG A 72 -1.26 -17.32 -5.90
C ARG A 72 -0.02 -18.16 -6.21
N ASP A 73 0.03 -18.76 -7.40
CA ASP A 73 1.18 -19.57 -7.81
C ASP A 73 2.41 -18.71 -8.13
N LEU A 74 2.22 -17.54 -8.74
CA LEU A 74 3.26 -16.54 -8.95
C LEU A 74 3.83 -16.03 -7.62
N GLU A 75 2.97 -15.69 -6.65
CA GLU A 75 3.39 -15.28 -5.31
C GLU A 75 4.21 -16.34 -4.61
N ARG A 76 3.84 -17.62 -4.75
CA ARG A 76 4.59 -18.75 -4.19
C ARG A 76 5.98 -18.84 -4.80
N GLU A 77 6.10 -18.69 -6.12
CA GLU A 77 7.41 -18.75 -6.80
C GLU A 77 8.28 -17.55 -6.43
N ILE A 78 7.71 -16.34 -6.38
CA ILE A 78 8.42 -15.13 -5.91
C ILE A 78 8.92 -15.34 -4.47
N ALA A 79 8.10 -15.91 -3.59
CA ALA A 79 8.50 -16.19 -2.22
C ALA A 79 9.65 -17.21 -2.15
N ARG A 80 9.62 -18.26 -3.00
CA ARG A 80 10.72 -19.23 -3.11
C ARG A 80 12.02 -18.55 -3.55
N LEU A 81 11.96 -17.79 -4.63
CA LEU A 81 13.12 -17.08 -5.18
C LEU A 81 13.69 -16.05 -4.21
N ARG A 82 12.84 -15.33 -3.47
CA ARG A 82 13.30 -14.40 -2.42
C ARG A 82 14.04 -15.13 -1.31
N LYS A 83 13.54 -16.30 -0.89
CA LYS A 83 14.18 -17.12 0.15
C LYS A 83 15.52 -17.69 -0.34
N GLU A 84 15.56 -18.21 -1.57
CA GLU A 84 16.80 -18.71 -2.19
C GLU A 84 17.82 -17.58 -2.37
N GLY A 85 17.40 -16.43 -2.87
CA GLY A 85 18.25 -15.25 -3.02
C GLY A 85 18.78 -14.73 -1.68
N ALA A 86 17.94 -14.68 -0.63
CA ALA A 86 18.37 -14.31 0.70
C ALA A 86 19.40 -15.29 1.28
N ARG A 87 19.23 -16.60 1.01
CA ARG A 87 20.18 -17.63 1.45
C ARG A 87 21.55 -17.45 0.78
N LEU A 88 21.58 -17.25 -0.53
CA LEU A 88 22.82 -17.02 -1.28
C LEU A 88 23.56 -15.76 -0.82
N LEU A 89 22.84 -14.66 -0.60
CA LEU A 89 23.42 -13.42 -0.07
C LEU A 89 23.98 -13.60 1.35
N ALA A 90 23.31 -14.36 2.20
CA ALA A 90 23.80 -14.66 3.55
C ALA A 90 25.08 -15.49 3.51
N GLU A 91 25.12 -16.53 2.68
CA GLU A 91 26.30 -17.39 2.49
C GLU A 91 27.51 -16.59 1.96
N GLU A 92 27.32 -15.71 0.96
CA GLU A 92 28.42 -14.90 0.43
C GLU A 92 28.89 -13.83 1.42
N ASN A 93 27.96 -13.20 2.14
CA ASN A 93 28.32 -12.25 3.20
C ASN A 93 29.12 -12.92 4.31
N GLU A 94 28.76 -14.15 4.70
CA GLU A 94 29.54 -14.91 5.68
C GLU A 94 30.93 -15.25 5.16
N ARG A 95 31.04 -15.68 3.90
CA ARG A 95 32.33 -15.96 3.26
C ARG A 95 33.23 -14.73 3.23
N LEU A 96 32.67 -13.56 2.90
CA LEU A 96 33.40 -12.30 2.91
C LEU A 96 33.83 -11.90 4.32
N ARG A 97 32.95 -12.04 5.32
CA ARG A 97 33.28 -11.79 6.73
C ARG A 97 34.45 -12.65 7.20
N ARG A 98 34.44 -13.95 6.91
CA ARG A 98 35.54 -14.86 7.25
C ARG A 98 36.87 -14.43 6.61
N LYS A 99 36.86 -14.02 5.33
CA LYS A 99 38.06 -13.51 4.66
C LYS A 99 38.59 -12.23 5.29
N MET A 100 37.70 -11.29 5.63
CA MET A 100 38.10 -10.04 6.30
C MET A 100 38.70 -10.31 7.69
N GLU A 101 38.11 -11.23 8.46
CA GLU A 101 38.64 -11.65 9.76
C GLU A 101 40.01 -12.32 9.63
N GLU A 102 40.19 -13.20 8.64
CA GLU A 102 41.47 -13.85 8.36
C GLU A 102 42.54 -12.84 7.92
N GLU A 103 42.19 -11.90 7.04
CA GLU A 103 43.09 -10.82 6.59
C GLU A 103 43.47 -9.91 7.77
N GLU A 104 42.52 -9.56 8.64
CA GLU A 104 42.80 -8.79 9.84
C GLU A 104 43.70 -9.57 10.82
N GLN A 105 43.45 -10.86 11.03
CA GLN A 105 44.32 -11.69 11.88
C GLN A 105 45.72 -11.83 11.29
N ASN A 106 45.86 -12.02 9.98
CA ASN A 106 47.15 -12.09 9.31
C ASN A 106 47.90 -10.75 9.42
N ARG A 107 47.19 -9.63 9.24
CA ARG A 107 47.75 -8.28 9.45
C ARG A 107 48.20 -8.08 10.90
N ARG A 108 47.42 -8.55 11.89
CA ARG A 108 47.80 -8.52 13.32
C ARG A 108 49.02 -9.39 13.61
N ARG A 109 49.12 -10.58 13.01
CA ARG A 109 50.29 -11.48 13.13
C ARG A 109 51.54 -10.86 12.52
N GLN A 110 51.43 -10.23 11.35
CA GLN A 110 52.54 -9.52 10.70
C GLN A 110 52.93 -8.23 11.43
N ALA A 111 52.00 -7.62 12.18
CA ALA A 111 52.26 -6.45 13.03
C ALA A 111 52.72 -6.82 14.46
N ALA A 112 52.82 -8.10 14.81
CA ALA A 112 53.35 -8.53 16.10
C ALA A 112 54.88 -8.24 16.14
N PRO A 113 55.39 -7.47 17.12
CA PRO A 113 56.81 -7.12 17.15
C PRO A 113 57.67 -8.35 17.47
N PRO A 114 58.85 -8.53 16.84
CA PRO A 114 59.82 -9.48 17.34
C PRO A 114 60.26 -9.04 18.74
N ALA A 115 60.17 -9.95 19.71
CA ALA A 115 60.69 -9.72 21.05
C ALA A 115 62.18 -9.40 20.97
N HIS A 116 62.58 -8.14 21.17
CA HIS A 116 63.73 -7.72 21.99
C HIS A 116 63.88 -6.20 22.09
N ARG A 117 64.05 -5.77 23.35
CA ARG A 117 64.68 -4.54 23.87
C ARG A 117 63.87 -3.24 23.90
N PRO A 118 63.75 -2.56 25.07
CA PRO A 118 63.09 -1.26 25.16
C PRO A 118 64.09 -0.16 24.85
N THR A 119 63.89 0.57 23.75
CA THR A 119 64.45 1.91 23.59
C THR A 119 63.43 2.80 22.92
N ALA A 120 63.20 3.94 23.55
CA ALA A 120 62.18 4.92 23.27
C ALA A 120 62.26 5.55 21.87
N SER A 121 61.12 6.11 21.47
CA SER A 121 60.92 7.25 20.57
C SER A 121 60.19 6.95 19.27
N ALA A 122 59.34 7.92 18.90
CA ALA A 122 58.66 8.15 17.64
C ALA A 122 57.32 7.41 17.38
N ALA A 123 56.21 8.12 17.64
CA ALA A 123 55.00 8.06 16.81
C ALA A 123 55.34 8.42 15.33
N PRO A 124 54.53 8.16 14.27
CA PRO A 124 53.06 7.93 14.16
C PRO A 124 52.72 6.84 13.08
N PRO A 125 51.57 6.77 12.34
CA PRO A 125 50.24 7.36 12.47
C PRO A 125 49.08 6.32 12.50
N LYS A 126 47.96 6.71 13.13
CA LYS A 126 46.68 5.97 13.06
C LYS A 126 46.02 6.21 11.69
N LYS A 127 46.15 5.28 10.75
CA LYS A 127 45.22 5.20 9.60
C LYS A 127 43.90 4.60 10.10
N LYS A 128 42.93 5.47 10.38
CA LYS A 128 41.52 5.10 10.48
C LYS A 128 41.07 4.71 9.08
N GLN A 129 40.86 3.41 8.89
CA GLN A 129 40.32 2.83 7.69
C GLN A 129 38.78 3.02 7.75
N ASP A 130 38.30 4.18 7.29
CA ASP A 130 36.87 4.45 7.08
C ASP A 130 36.46 4.01 5.66
N SER A 131 36.69 2.73 5.33
CA SER A 131 36.42 2.20 3.99
C SER A 131 35.00 1.63 3.88
N GLY A 132 34.01 2.46 4.21
CA GLY A 132 32.58 2.12 4.07
C GLY A 132 31.66 3.29 3.74
N LYS A 133 32.13 4.55 3.84
CA LYS A 133 31.29 5.75 3.66
C LYS A 133 31.66 6.65 2.46
N GLU A 134 32.81 6.46 1.82
CA GLU A 134 33.30 7.41 0.80
C GLU A 134 32.59 7.33 -0.56
N LYS A 135 31.87 6.24 -0.87
CA LYS A 135 31.21 6.04 -2.18
C LYS A 135 29.90 6.82 -2.40
N GLN A 136 29.44 7.62 -1.44
CA GLN A 136 28.13 8.28 -1.55
C GLN A 136 28.21 9.81 -1.58
N GLN A 137 29.40 10.40 -1.45
CA GLN A 137 29.58 11.84 -1.31
C GLN A 137 29.54 12.63 -2.63
N HIS A 138 29.30 11.97 -3.76
CA HIS A 138 29.21 12.57 -5.11
C HIS A 138 27.81 12.47 -5.72
N THR A 139 26.80 12.13 -4.90
CA THR A 139 25.43 11.88 -5.37
C THR A 139 24.47 12.99 -4.94
N LEU A 140 23.84 13.62 -5.93
CA LEU A 140 22.80 14.64 -5.78
C LEU A 140 21.43 14.06 -6.12
N LYS A 141 20.42 14.53 -5.38
CA LYS A 141 19.01 14.29 -5.63
C LYS A 141 18.37 15.54 -6.19
N LEU A 142 17.83 15.40 -7.38
CA LEU A 142 17.15 16.43 -8.15
C LEU A 142 15.64 16.28 -7.96
N LYS A 143 14.94 17.37 -7.65
CA LYS A 143 13.49 17.39 -7.52
C LYS A 143 12.93 18.63 -8.20
N TRP A 144 11.96 18.45 -9.09
CA TRP A 144 11.27 19.55 -9.76
C TRP A 144 9.77 19.30 -9.79
N LYS A 145 9.00 20.33 -10.13
CA LYS A 145 7.58 20.19 -10.47
C LYS A 145 7.47 20.22 -11.99
N PRO A 146 6.90 19.18 -12.63
CA PRO A 146 6.61 19.24 -14.06
C PRO A 146 5.58 20.34 -14.29
N SER A 147 5.82 21.17 -15.31
CA SER A 147 4.83 22.11 -15.82
C SER A 147 3.99 21.41 -16.90
N ASP A 148 2.82 21.96 -17.23
CA ASP A 148 1.93 21.39 -18.24
C ASP A 148 2.60 21.34 -19.63
N ASP A 149 3.52 22.27 -19.92
CA ASP A 149 4.21 22.38 -21.21
C ASP A 149 5.64 21.81 -21.22
N PHE A 150 6.26 21.60 -20.06
CA PHE A 150 7.67 21.18 -19.98
C PHE A 150 7.95 20.23 -18.82
N ASN A 151 8.73 19.19 -19.13
CA ASN A 151 9.27 18.28 -18.14
C ASN A 151 10.69 17.86 -18.51
N TYR A 152 11.57 17.73 -17.51
CA TYR A 152 12.93 17.28 -17.71
C TYR A 152 12.98 15.80 -18.11
N ASP A 153 13.59 15.54 -19.25
CA ASP A 153 14.03 14.22 -19.68
C ASP A 153 15.51 13.99 -19.31
N GLU A 154 16.00 12.80 -19.63
CA GLU A 154 17.39 12.42 -19.32
C GLU A 154 18.40 13.32 -20.05
N GLY A 155 18.10 13.65 -21.31
CA GLY A 155 18.95 14.50 -22.15
C GLY A 155 19.07 15.93 -21.61
N ALA A 156 17.97 16.55 -21.22
CA ALA A 156 17.98 17.91 -20.65
C ALA A 156 18.74 17.98 -19.33
N LEU A 157 18.59 16.98 -18.46
CA LEU A 157 19.37 16.91 -17.21
C LEU A 157 20.85 16.67 -17.51
N GLN A 158 21.18 15.82 -18.48
CA GLN A 158 22.56 15.58 -18.87
C GLN A 158 23.21 16.83 -19.49
N GLU A 159 22.46 17.63 -20.25
CA GLU A 159 22.96 18.88 -20.82
C GLU A 159 23.22 19.95 -19.74
N ILE A 160 22.28 20.11 -18.79
CA ILE A 160 22.41 21.08 -17.70
C ILE A 160 23.57 20.68 -16.77
N PHE A 161 23.54 19.44 -16.28
CA PHE A 161 24.49 18.97 -15.28
C PHE A 161 25.84 18.53 -15.87
N GLY A 162 25.89 18.21 -17.17
CA GLY A 162 27.13 17.92 -17.89
C GLY A 162 28.07 19.12 -18.00
N ARG A 163 27.57 20.36 -17.82
CA ARG A 163 28.41 21.58 -17.77
C ARG A 163 29.31 21.64 -16.54
N TYR A 164 28.91 20.99 -15.45
CA TYR A 164 29.64 20.99 -14.18
C TYR A 164 30.63 19.83 -14.07
N GLY A 165 30.41 18.76 -14.82
CA GLY A 165 31.32 17.63 -14.86
C GLY A 165 30.75 16.39 -15.50
N LYS A 166 31.61 15.37 -15.61
CA LYS A 166 31.23 14.08 -16.15
C LYS A 166 30.31 13.35 -15.18
N ILE A 167 29.12 13.02 -15.68
CA ILE A 167 28.09 12.30 -14.97
C ILE A 167 28.42 10.80 -15.03
N SER A 168 28.50 10.18 -13.85
CA SER A 168 28.75 8.74 -13.70
C SER A 168 27.44 7.96 -13.83
N LEU A 169 26.38 8.41 -13.14
CA LEU A 169 25.07 7.78 -13.17
C LEU A 169 23.95 8.83 -13.13
N LEU A 170 22.88 8.60 -13.90
CA LEU A 170 21.66 9.39 -13.86
C LEU A 170 20.47 8.43 -13.95
N PHE A 171 19.53 8.52 -12.99
CA PHE A 171 18.29 7.74 -13.08
C PHE A 171 17.11 8.43 -12.40
N PHE A 172 15.91 8.16 -12.90
CA PHE A 172 14.67 8.69 -12.32
C PHE A 172 14.17 7.81 -11.17
N ILE A 173 13.79 8.43 -10.05
CA ILE A 173 13.34 7.71 -8.84
C ILE A 173 11.94 7.11 -9.06
N ASN A 174 11.06 7.83 -9.76
CA ASN A 174 9.68 7.42 -9.95
C ASN A 174 9.37 7.22 -11.43
N LYS A 175 9.10 5.97 -11.82
CA LYS A 175 8.77 5.59 -13.20
C LYS A 175 7.41 6.13 -13.68
N LYS A 176 6.48 6.41 -12.75
CA LYS A 176 5.14 6.93 -13.07
C LYS A 176 5.09 8.46 -13.10
N LYS A 177 5.87 9.13 -12.25
CA LYS A 177 5.95 10.59 -12.18
C LYS A 177 7.42 11.00 -12.27
N LYS A 178 7.89 11.39 -13.46
CA LYS A 178 9.28 11.84 -13.71
C LYS A 178 9.52 13.23 -13.13
N ASN A 179 9.44 13.36 -11.81
CA ASN A 179 9.58 14.62 -11.07
C ASN A 179 10.75 14.59 -10.07
N SER A 180 11.53 13.50 -10.07
CA SER A 180 12.68 13.35 -9.22
C SER A 180 13.70 12.41 -9.86
N ALA A 181 14.97 12.80 -9.83
CA ALA A 181 16.09 12.01 -10.34
C ALA A 181 17.23 12.00 -9.32
N VAL A 182 18.08 10.99 -9.42
CA VAL A 182 19.36 10.90 -8.71
C VAL A 182 20.46 11.00 -9.75
N LEU A 183 21.45 11.83 -9.44
CA LEU A 183 22.59 12.14 -10.28
C LEU A 183 23.87 11.88 -9.48
N GLU A 184 24.77 11.09 -10.02
CA GLU A 184 26.10 10.84 -9.46
C GLU A 184 27.17 11.40 -10.39
N PHE A 185 28.06 12.21 -9.84
CA PHE A 185 29.21 12.73 -10.55
C PHE A 185 30.44 11.84 -10.36
N GLU A 186 31.34 11.85 -11.34
CA GLU A 186 32.65 11.20 -11.20
C GLU A 186 33.56 11.91 -10.18
N ASN A 187 33.30 13.21 -9.91
CA ASN A 187 34.09 14.03 -9.00
C ASN A 187 33.20 14.81 -8.01
N ILE A 188 33.64 14.93 -6.77
CA ILE A 188 32.94 15.67 -5.70
C ILE A 188 32.91 17.18 -5.99
N ALA A 189 33.96 17.72 -6.62
CA ALA A 189 34.02 19.14 -6.99
C ALA A 189 32.86 19.53 -7.93
N SER A 190 32.57 18.70 -8.93
CA SER A 190 31.44 18.89 -9.85
C SER A 190 30.09 18.87 -9.13
N ALA A 191 29.94 18.01 -8.11
CA ALA A 191 28.73 17.94 -7.31
C ALA A 191 28.54 19.20 -6.43
N LEU A 192 29.62 19.76 -5.90
CA LEU A 192 29.61 21.01 -5.11
C LEU A 192 29.19 22.22 -5.95
N GLU A 193 29.66 22.31 -7.19
CA GLU A 193 29.29 23.40 -8.10
C GLU A 193 27.83 23.29 -8.56
N ALA A 194 27.38 22.07 -8.87
CA ALA A 194 26.02 21.79 -9.33
C ALA A 194 24.93 21.98 -8.24
N GLU A 195 25.28 22.13 -6.96
CA GLU A 195 24.34 22.40 -5.86
C GLU A 195 23.53 23.71 -6.07
N ASN A 196 24.16 24.70 -6.70
CA ASN A 196 23.54 26.00 -6.94
C ASN A 196 22.76 26.07 -8.25
N GLU A 197 22.75 25.00 -9.05
CA GLU A 197 21.98 24.93 -10.27
C GLU A 197 20.47 24.97 -9.95
N ARG A 198 19.72 25.70 -10.75
CA ARG A 198 18.27 25.88 -10.59
C ARG A 198 17.50 25.46 -11.84
N GLY A 199 18.18 25.03 -12.90
CA GLY A 199 17.56 24.59 -14.13
C GLY A 199 16.94 25.75 -14.90
N ASP A 200 15.83 25.46 -15.58
CA ASP A 200 15.14 26.43 -16.42
C ASP A 200 14.15 27.26 -15.59
N LYS A 201 13.94 28.52 -15.99
CA LYS A 201 13.08 29.48 -15.27
C LYS A 201 11.63 29.02 -15.21
N SER A 202 11.18 28.26 -16.21
CA SER A 202 9.83 27.70 -16.28
C SER A 202 9.61 26.53 -15.31
N CYS A 203 10.67 25.77 -14.99
CA CYS A 203 10.63 24.56 -14.18
C CYS A 203 11.84 24.49 -13.22
N PRO A 204 11.82 25.19 -12.07
CA PRO A 204 12.98 25.22 -11.19
C PRO A 204 13.30 23.84 -10.61
N ILE A 205 14.58 23.46 -10.68
CA ILE A 205 15.13 22.24 -10.09
C ILE A 205 15.65 22.56 -8.69
N LYS A 206 15.17 21.79 -7.71
CA LYS A 206 15.71 21.77 -6.35
C LYS A 206 16.76 20.66 -6.26
N VAL A 207 18.02 21.05 -6.11
CA VAL A 207 19.15 20.16 -5.89
C VAL A 207 19.34 19.95 -4.39
N THR A 208 19.47 18.71 -3.96
CA THR A 208 19.72 18.31 -2.57
C THR A 208 20.77 17.21 -2.55
N TRP A 209 21.62 17.16 -1.54
CA TRP A 209 22.55 16.04 -1.39
C TRP A 209 21.78 14.78 -1.00
N LEU A 210 22.11 13.64 -1.62
CA LEU A 210 21.52 12.36 -1.24
C LEU A 210 22.10 11.87 0.09
N THR A 211 23.33 12.25 0.39
CA THR A 211 24.01 12.07 1.68
C THR A 211 24.24 13.41 2.37
N ASP A 212 24.89 13.39 3.54
CA ASP A 212 25.43 14.60 4.14
C ASP A 212 26.34 15.32 3.13
N ARG A 213 26.20 16.65 3.07
CA ARG A 213 27.03 17.51 2.23
C ARG A 213 28.50 17.32 2.64
N PRO A 214 29.42 17.02 1.71
CA PRO A 214 30.84 16.93 2.04
C PRO A 214 31.32 18.26 2.63
N ASP A 215 32.06 18.19 3.73
CA ASP A 215 32.38 19.32 4.60
C ASP A 215 32.94 20.51 3.80
N ARG A 216 32.10 21.54 3.66
CA ARG A 216 32.52 22.86 3.18
C ARG A 216 33.15 23.54 4.39
N ALA A 217 34.44 23.86 4.30
CA ALA A 217 35.15 24.69 5.27
C ALA A 217 34.22 25.82 5.81
N PRO A 218 34.06 25.95 7.14
CA PRO A 218 32.99 26.73 7.73
C PRO A 218 33.13 28.22 7.41
N SER A 219 32.18 28.78 6.67
CA SER A 219 31.96 30.23 6.65
C SER A 219 31.21 30.62 7.95
N PRO A 220 31.59 31.73 8.60
CA PRO A 220 31.07 32.10 9.92
C PRO A 220 29.53 32.31 9.89
N PRO A 221 28.82 31.92 10.97
CA PRO A 221 27.37 32.04 11.04
C PRO A 221 26.94 33.52 11.11
N PRO A 222 25.80 33.90 10.50
CA PRO A 222 25.23 35.24 10.64
C PRO A 222 24.73 35.47 12.08
N PRO A 223 24.78 36.72 12.59
CA PRO A 223 24.50 37.05 13.99
C PRO A 223 23.03 36.83 14.34
N THR A 224 22.79 36.16 15.47
CA THR A 224 21.48 35.92 16.08
C THR A 224 20.92 37.24 16.63
N PRO A 225 19.67 37.63 16.36
CA PRO A 225 19.02 38.73 17.06
C PRO A 225 18.61 38.30 18.50
N PRO A 226 18.69 39.22 19.49
CA PRO A 226 18.54 38.91 20.92
C PRO A 226 17.08 38.69 21.35
N PRO A 227 16.84 38.05 22.51
CA PRO A 227 15.50 37.79 23.02
C PRO A 227 14.93 39.02 23.75
N ALA A 228 13.65 39.32 23.53
CA ALA A 228 12.90 40.27 24.34
C ALA A 228 11.89 39.53 25.25
N PRO A 229 11.85 39.83 26.56
CA PRO A 229 10.85 39.32 27.51
C PRO A 229 9.70 40.36 27.73
N PRO A 230 8.75 40.12 28.65
CA PRO A 230 7.35 39.77 28.40
C PRO A 230 6.36 40.95 28.54
N SER A 231 5.12 40.78 28.08
CA SER A 231 4.01 41.67 28.44
C SER A 231 2.69 40.86 28.47
N ASP A 232 2.37 40.34 29.65
CA ASP A 232 0.98 40.22 30.14
C ASP A 232 0.68 41.50 30.97
N PRO A 233 -0.55 41.80 31.44
CA PRO A 233 -1.88 41.25 31.14
C PRO A 233 -2.90 42.36 30.79
N ASP A 234 -4.12 41.99 30.38
CA ASP A 234 -5.42 42.55 30.82
C ASP A 234 -6.52 42.47 29.74
N ASP A 235 -7.71 42.16 30.24
CA ASP A 235 -9.06 42.20 29.64
C ASP A 235 -9.57 40.99 28.86
N ASP A 236 -9.95 40.00 29.68
CA ASP A 236 -11.27 39.35 29.80
C ASP A 236 -12.32 39.38 28.66
N ASP A 237 -12.92 38.19 28.51
CA ASP A 237 -14.28 37.86 28.06
C ASP A 237 -14.71 38.16 26.61
N ASP A 238 -14.78 37.10 25.80
CA ASP A 238 -16.06 36.69 25.18
C ASP A 238 -15.96 35.27 24.60
N ASP A 239 -16.80 34.39 25.13
CA ASP A 239 -17.09 33.03 24.68
C ASP A 239 -17.55 33.03 23.20
N VAL A 240 -16.77 32.41 22.31
CA VAL A 240 -17.23 32.07 20.96
C VAL A 240 -17.48 30.57 20.86
N VAL A 241 -18.74 30.22 21.11
CA VAL A 241 -19.38 29.01 20.60
C VAL A 241 -19.32 29.04 19.08
N ILE A 242 -18.52 28.15 18.47
CA ILE A 242 -18.58 27.91 17.03
C ILE A 242 -19.66 26.87 16.77
N GLU A 243 -20.85 27.37 16.44
CA GLU A 243 -21.88 26.64 15.71
C GLU A 243 -21.29 26.08 14.40
N GLN A 244 -21.17 24.76 14.29
CA GLN A 244 -21.10 24.09 13.00
C GLN A 244 -22.52 23.93 12.43
N VAL A 245 -23.03 24.98 11.79
CA VAL A 245 -24.16 24.84 10.85
C VAL A 245 -23.61 24.33 9.52
N VAL A 246 -23.56 23.01 9.37
CA VAL A 246 -23.48 22.37 8.05
C VAL A 246 -24.88 22.37 7.44
N ASN A 247 -25.10 23.28 6.50
CA ASN A 247 -26.29 23.31 5.66
C ASN A 247 -26.19 22.17 4.62
N VAL A 248 -26.91 21.07 4.87
CA VAL A 248 -27.04 19.94 3.95
C VAL A 248 -28.38 20.06 3.20
N PRO A 249 -28.42 19.87 1.87
CA PRO A 249 -29.66 19.92 1.10
C PRO A 249 -30.70 18.93 1.60
N LYS A 250 -31.94 19.41 1.65
CA LYS A 250 -33.11 18.74 2.21
C LYS A 250 -33.46 17.49 1.38
N GLY A 251 -33.35 16.33 2.02
CA GLY A 251 -33.89 15.07 1.53
C GLY A 251 -32.85 13.96 1.42
N PHE A 252 -32.30 13.53 2.55
CA PHE A 252 -31.92 12.13 2.89
C PHE A 252 -30.91 12.17 4.05
N ALA A 253 -31.39 12.16 5.30
CA ALA A 253 -30.66 11.63 6.47
C ALA A 253 -31.50 11.79 7.76
N HIS A 254 -31.95 10.67 8.34
CA HIS A 254 -31.54 10.16 9.67
C HIS A 254 -32.53 9.11 10.21
N GLY A 255 -31.99 7.93 10.52
CA GLY A 255 -32.47 6.95 11.50
C GLY A 255 -33.95 6.57 11.49
N THR A 256 -34.33 5.55 10.71
CA THR A 256 -35.51 4.77 11.06
C THR A 256 -35.19 4.03 12.35
N THR A 257 -35.99 4.23 13.37
CA THR A 257 -35.93 3.39 14.58
C THR A 257 -36.14 1.93 14.18
N THR A 258 -35.63 0.97 14.98
CA THR A 258 -35.76 -0.46 14.67
C THR A 258 -37.22 -0.86 14.45
N GLU A 259 -38.13 -0.24 15.19
CA GLU A 259 -39.58 -0.44 15.08
C GLU A 259 -40.15 0.08 13.75
N GLU A 260 -39.66 1.23 13.24
CA GLU A 260 -40.09 1.77 11.95
C GLU A 260 -39.57 0.94 10.77
N PHE A 261 -38.36 0.37 10.90
CA PHE A 261 -37.82 -0.54 9.90
C PHE A 261 -38.56 -1.89 9.92
N GLU A 262 -38.87 -2.43 11.11
CA GLU A 262 -39.68 -3.65 11.25
C GLU A 262 -41.10 -3.46 10.71
N ALA A 263 -41.72 -2.29 10.95
CA ALA A 263 -43.02 -1.96 10.38
C ALA A 263 -42.98 -1.85 8.85
N PHE A 264 -41.90 -1.30 8.28
CA PHE A 264 -41.69 -1.25 6.83
C PHE A 264 -41.45 -2.64 6.23
N GLU A 265 -40.63 -3.47 6.88
CA GLU A 265 -40.38 -4.85 6.46
C GLU A 265 -41.65 -5.69 6.51
N ALA A 266 -42.45 -5.54 7.58
CA ALA A 266 -43.77 -6.15 7.68
C ALA A 266 -44.72 -5.67 6.58
N ALA A 267 -44.69 -4.39 6.21
CA ALA A 267 -45.50 -3.84 5.11
C ALA A 267 -45.09 -4.40 3.74
N ILE A 268 -43.79 -4.56 3.48
CA ILE A 268 -43.28 -5.19 2.24
C ILE A 268 -43.68 -6.67 2.19
N LEU A 269 -43.58 -7.40 3.30
CA LEU A 269 -43.99 -8.81 3.39
C LEU A 269 -45.52 -8.98 3.27
N ALA A 270 -46.30 -8.04 3.80
CA ALA A 270 -47.75 -8.00 3.62
C ALA A 270 -48.13 -7.69 2.17
N GLN A 271 -47.38 -6.82 1.49
CA GLN A 271 -47.57 -6.52 0.07
C GLN A 271 -47.24 -7.73 -0.82
N MET A 272 -46.19 -8.47 -0.47
CA MET A 272 -45.79 -9.68 -1.20
C MET A 272 -46.73 -10.86 -0.96
N SER A 273 -47.31 -10.99 0.24
CA SER A 273 -48.30 -12.04 0.56
C SER A 273 -49.74 -11.65 0.15
N GLY A 274 -50.03 -10.35 0.03
CA GLY A 274 -51.34 -9.79 -0.30
C GLY A 274 -51.62 -9.59 -1.80
N SER A 275 -50.67 -9.89 -2.69
CA SER A 275 -50.89 -9.88 -4.14
C SER A 275 -51.63 -11.15 -4.62
N SER A 276 -52.80 -11.35 -4.05
CA SER A 276 -53.86 -12.24 -4.54
C SER A 276 -55.21 -11.65 -4.15
N ARG A 277 -55.45 -10.38 -4.52
CA ARG A 277 -56.83 -9.88 -4.55
C ARG A 277 -57.55 -10.49 -5.75
N LYS A 278 -58.32 -11.54 -5.44
CA LYS A 278 -59.60 -11.92 -6.03
C LYS A 278 -60.06 -10.98 -7.16
N ARG A 279 -60.04 -11.46 -8.42
CA ARG A 279 -61.00 -10.95 -9.41
C ARG A 279 -62.38 -11.38 -8.93
N ALA A 280 -63.19 -10.38 -8.60
CA ALA A 280 -64.60 -10.54 -8.27
C ALA A 280 -65.34 -11.22 -9.44
N ALA A 281 -66.30 -12.08 -9.09
CA ALA A 281 -67.24 -12.66 -10.03
C ALA A 281 -68.07 -11.55 -10.71
N PRO A 282 -68.32 -11.62 -12.03
CA PRO A 282 -69.25 -10.71 -12.69
C PRO A 282 -70.71 -11.04 -12.30
N PRO A 283 -71.60 -10.04 -12.18
CA PRO A 283 -73.00 -10.27 -11.85
C PRO A 283 -73.75 -10.91 -13.03
N ASP A 284 -74.61 -11.88 -12.69
CA ASP A 284 -75.65 -12.42 -13.55
C ASP A 284 -76.67 -11.32 -13.88
N ASP A 285 -76.82 -10.97 -15.16
CA ASP A 285 -78.08 -10.61 -15.83
C ASP A 285 -77.80 -10.03 -17.22
N ILE A 286 -77.89 -10.89 -18.25
CA ILE A 286 -78.29 -10.44 -19.59
C ILE A 286 -79.38 -11.40 -20.05
N GLN A 287 -80.60 -10.88 -20.07
CA GLN A 287 -81.77 -11.53 -20.64
C GLN A 287 -81.53 -11.78 -22.14
N ILE A 288 -81.70 -13.03 -22.53
CA ILE A 288 -81.88 -13.46 -23.90
C ILE A 288 -83.30 -13.02 -24.30
N ILE A 289 -83.40 -12.18 -25.33
CA ILE A 289 -84.64 -11.94 -26.06
C ILE A 289 -84.40 -12.44 -27.49
N ASP A 290 -85.36 -13.23 -27.97
CA ASP A 290 -85.46 -13.91 -29.27
C ASP A 290 -85.11 -13.05 -30.49
#